data_AF-A0A7C1ZYL3-F1
#
_entry.id   AF-A0A7C1ZYL3-F1
#
_cell.length_a   1.000
_cell.length_b   1.000
_cell.length_c   1.000
_cell.angle_alpha   90.00
_cell.angle_beta   90.00
_cell.angle_gamma   90.00
#
_symmetry.space_group_name_H-M   'P 1'
#
loop_
_entity.id
_entity.type
_entity.pdbx_description
1 polymer ?
#
loop_
_entity_poly.entity_id
_entity_poly.type
_entity_poly.pdbx_seq_one_letter_code
_entity_poly.pdbx_strand_id
1 'polypeptide(L)'
;MAEQRPLNRVRSELQAGMRFAKCGKCGCMKGTLESLESSLSSFQTEDPSDLAKNIEHWLKQMEPVKYACLGCEYCFPAMAMNLFQQAFPEAVQAQSLDCAFEVREQSWPSVPGEYFACCDGASCPVAVSTLASVELAAKLAAVKPRQLCIVGKTETENIGIDKVIKNIITNPTIRVLLLTGRDPQGHHSGQTFLSLGENGVDERMRVIGSPGRRPMLRNVTSEEVEAFRKQVQVVDMMGCEDEERIVAKLRELSRRFAPSQSGKESGEQNESLQFSTVPVMVIQAQEPTRIEMDRAGYFVIILQPQRGIIIVEHYDYDNRMLRVIEGKDARTVYWTMIENGWVTQLSHAAYLGKELARAELSMEMGFQYVQDGA
;
A
#
# COMPACT_ATOMS: atom_id res chain seq x y z
N MET A 1 -29.57 22.75 -0.56
CA MET A 1 -30.49 21.58 -0.60
C MET A 1 -30.01 20.43 -1.51
N ALA A 2 -29.28 20.66 -2.61
CA ALA A 2 -28.76 19.57 -3.46
C ALA A 2 -27.62 18.74 -2.81
N GLU A 3 -26.72 19.39 -2.06
CA GLU A 3 -25.55 18.77 -1.40
C GLU A 3 -25.88 17.90 -0.18
N GLN A 4 -27.06 18.08 0.42
CA GLN A 4 -27.50 17.29 1.57
C GLN A 4 -27.88 15.85 1.20
N ARG A 5 -28.28 15.59 -0.05
CA ARG A 5 -28.67 14.24 -0.49
C ARG A 5 -27.51 13.24 -0.53
N PRO A 6 -26.33 13.59 -1.08
CA PRO A 6 -25.17 12.69 -1.06
C PRO A 6 -24.59 12.45 0.34
N LEU A 7 -24.46 13.49 1.17
CA LEU A 7 -23.94 13.35 2.55
C LEU A 7 -24.83 12.45 3.40
N ASN A 8 -26.15 12.47 3.18
CA ASN A 8 -27.07 11.54 3.84
C ASN A 8 -26.82 10.07 3.47
N ARG A 9 -26.42 9.78 2.23
CA ARG A 9 -26.06 8.42 1.80
C ARG A 9 -24.73 7.98 2.42
N VAL A 10 -23.73 8.86 2.44
CA VAL A 10 -22.46 8.63 3.14
C VAL A 10 -22.72 8.31 4.62
N ARG A 11 -23.55 9.13 5.28
CA ARG A 11 -23.98 8.91 6.67
C ARG A 11 -24.64 7.54 6.85
N SER A 12 -25.56 7.16 5.95
CA SER A 12 -26.27 5.88 6.03
C SER A 12 -25.33 4.68 5.92
N GLU A 13 -24.35 4.71 5.03
CA GLU A 13 -23.35 3.65 4.89
C GLU A 13 -22.49 3.51 6.14
N LEU A 14 -21.98 4.64 6.66
CA LEU A 14 -21.17 4.64 7.88
C LEU A 14 -21.98 4.15 9.09
N GLN A 15 -23.21 4.64 9.25
CA GLN A 15 -24.10 4.22 10.33
C GLN A 15 -24.41 2.73 10.26
N ALA A 16 -24.65 2.19 9.07
CA ALA A 16 -24.85 0.75 8.88
C ALA A 16 -23.59 -0.04 9.25
N GLY A 17 -22.41 0.44 8.82
CA GLY A 17 -21.12 -0.17 9.16
C GLY A 17 -20.85 -0.19 10.65
N MET A 18 -21.07 0.92 11.36
CA MET A 18 -20.81 1.05 12.80
C MET A 18 -21.68 0.13 13.68
N ARG A 19 -22.77 -0.44 13.16
CA ARG A 19 -23.56 -1.47 13.86
C ARG A 19 -22.83 -2.81 13.96
N PHE A 20 -21.83 -3.06 13.12
CA PHE A 20 -21.09 -4.30 13.13
C PHE A 20 -19.81 -4.17 13.97
N ALA A 21 -19.65 -5.06 14.95
CA ALA A 21 -18.44 -5.15 15.77
C ALA A 21 -17.15 -5.28 14.93
N LYS A 22 -17.24 -5.94 13.76
CA LYS A 22 -16.10 -6.07 12.85
C LYS A 22 -15.64 -4.74 12.26
N CYS A 23 -16.55 -3.79 12.06
CA CYS A 23 -16.22 -2.47 11.53
C CYS A 23 -15.65 -1.56 12.63
N GLY A 24 -16.15 -1.66 13.86
CA GLY A 24 -15.67 -0.88 15.02
C GLY A 24 -14.21 -1.12 15.43
N LYS A 25 -13.57 -2.17 14.89
CA LYS A 25 -12.16 -2.54 15.14
C LYS A 25 -11.30 -2.53 13.85
N CYS A 26 -11.86 -2.02 12.75
CA CYS A 26 -11.26 -2.11 11.42
C CYS A 26 -10.50 -0.84 11.06
N GLY A 27 -9.26 -0.99 10.56
CA GLY A 27 -8.46 0.11 10.04
C GLY A 27 -9.14 0.85 8.88
N CYS A 28 -9.83 0.14 7.98
CA CYS A 28 -10.58 0.78 6.90
C CYS A 28 -11.68 1.72 7.40
N MET A 29 -12.37 1.37 8.50
CA MET A 29 -13.43 2.23 9.06
C MET A 29 -12.82 3.47 9.71
N LYS A 30 -11.82 3.26 10.59
CA LYS A 30 -11.11 4.36 11.25
C LYS A 30 -10.56 5.36 10.24
N GLY A 31 -9.82 4.89 9.24
CA GLY A 31 -9.22 5.74 8.22
C GLY A 31 -10.25 6.45 7.33
N THR A 32 -11.41 5.84 7.03
CA THR A 32 -12.50 6.56 6.34
C THR A 32 -13.06 7.68 7.22
N LEU A 33 -13.30 7.43 8.51
CA LEU A 33 -13.84 8.45 9.42
C LEU A 33 -12.88 9.63 9.58
N GLU A 34 -11.59 9.36 9.83
CA GLU A 34 -10.54 10.40 9.95
C GLU A 34 -10.38 11.20 8.64
N SER A 35 -10.39 10.50 7.49
CA SER A 35 -10.32 11.16 6.19
C SER A 35 -11.51 12.07 5.96
N LEU A 36 -12.73 11.64 6.27
CA LEU A 36 -13.93 12.44 6.10
C LEU A 36 -13.98 13.61 7.09
N GLU A 37 -13.54 13.42 8.33
CA GLU A 37 -13.41 14.49 9.32
C GLU A 37 -12.50 15.61 8.80
N SER A 38 -11.31 15.25 8.30
CA SER A 38 -10.37 16.21 7.71
C SER A 38 -10.97 16.93 6.49
N SER A 39 -11.60 16.19 5.56
CA SER A 39 -12.18 16.79 4.36
C SER A 39 -13.36 17.71 4.68
N LEU A 40 -14.23 17.33 5.61
CA LEU A 40 -15.39 18.14 6.00
C LEU A 40 -14.97 19.42 6.75
N SER A 41 -13.87 19.38 7.52
CA SER A 41 -13.36 20.57 8.19
C SER A 41 -12.85 21.66 7.23
N SER A 42 -12.49 21.27 6.01
CA SER A 42 -12.01 22.18 4.95
C SER A 42 -13.17 22.83 4.16
N PHE A 43 -14.38 22.26 4.22
CA PHE A 43 -15.57 22.86 3.64
C PHE A 43 -16.20 23.83 4.63
N GLN A 44 -16.04 25.14 4.41
CA GLN A 44 -16.85 26.17 5.07
C GLN A 44 -18.27 26.13 4.51
N THR A 45 -19.06 25.12 4.88
CA THR A 45 -20.51 25.19 4.72
C THR A 45 -21.10 25.78 6.00
N GLU A 46 -21.98 26.77 5.89
CA GLU A 46 -22.60 27.53 7.01
C GLU A 46 -23.47 26.69 7.98
N ASP A 47 -23.34 25.36 7.98
CA ASP A 47 -23.87 24.46 8.99
C ASP A 47 -22.99 23.19 9.03
N PRO A 48 -22.39 22.79 10.17
CA PRO A 48 -21.70 21.51 10.26
C PRO A 48 -22.76 20.41 10.10
N SER A 49 -22.84 19.84 8.90
CA SER A 49 -23.82 18.80 8.58
C SER A 49 -23.84 17.74 9.69
N ASP A 50 -25.02 17.22 10.05
CA ASP A 50 -25.18 16.12 11.02
C ASP A 50 -24.11 15.03 10.89
N LEU A 51 -23.61 14.79 9.67
CA LEU A 51 -22.53 13.86 9.39
C LEU A 51 -21.23 14.15 10.16
N ALA A 52 -20.79 15.40 10.31
CA ALA A 52 -19.56 15.73 11.04
C ALA A 52 -19.67 15.34 12.53
N LYS A 53 -20.79 15.68 13.17
CA LYS A 53 -21.09 15.27 14.55
C LYS A 53 -21.17 13.74 14.69
N ASN A 54 -21.76 13.07 13.70
CA ASN A 54 -21.81 11.61 13.69
C ASN A 54 -20.41 10.99 13.53
N ILE A 55 -19.55 11.55 12.68
CA ILE A 55 -18.17 11.08 12.49
C ILE A 55 -17.38 11.21 13.79
N GLU A 56 -17.42 12.37 14.45
CA GLU A 56 -16.76 12.57 15.75
C GLU A 56 -17.27 11.57 16.80
N HIS A 57 -18.59 11.33 16.83
CA HIS A 57 -19.19 10.34 17.71
C HIS A 57 -18.73 8.91 17.40
N TRP A 58 -18.69 8.53 16.11
CA TRP A 58 -18.25 7.20 15.69
C TRP A 58 -16.76 6.98 15.93
N LEU A 59 -15.91 7.99 15.74
CA LEU A 59 -14.48 7.92 16.07
C LEU A 59 -14.27 7.60 17.56
N LYS A 60 -15.05 8.22 18.45
CA LYS A 60 -15.01 7.93 19.90
C LYS A 60 -15.52 6.53 20.25
N GLN A 61 -16.37 5.93 19.41
CA GLN A 61 -16.87 4.56 19.59
C GLN A 61 -15.94 3.49 19.03
N MET A 62 -14.93 3.88 18.24
CA MET A 62 -13.97 2.92 17.70
C MET A 62 -13.17 2.29 18.83
N GLU A 63 -13.09 0.97 18.78
CA GLU A 63 -12.18 0.19 19.61
C GLU A 63 -10.77 0.18 18.99
N PRO A 64 -9.73 -0.22 19.74
CA PRO A 64 -8.39 -0.38 19.20
C PRO A 64 -8.39 -1.22 17.92
N VAL A 65 -7.75 -0.69 16.86
CA VAL A 65 -7.70 -1.35 15.56
C VAL A 65 -7.05 -2.72 15.70
N LYS A 66 -7.83 -3.77 15.42
CA LYS A 66 -7.40 -5.17 15.52
C LYS A 66 -6.81 -5.67 14.20
N TYR A 67 -7.25 -5.12 13.07
CA TYR A 67 -6.79 -5.47 11.73
C TYR A 67 -6.91 -4.28 10.78
N ALA A 68 -5.96 -4.15 9.85
CA ALA A 68 -5.97 -3.10 8.84
C ALA A 68 -7.18 -3.25 7.89
N CYS A 69 -7.39 -4.47 7.38
CA CYS A 69 -8.50 -4.85 6.50
C CYS A 69 -8.87 -6.31 6.76
N LEU A 70 -10.18 -6.62 6.79
CA LEU A 70 -10.69 -7.99 6.97
C LEU A 70 -11.06 -8.66 5.63
N GLY A 71 -10.95 -7.96 4.50
CA GLY A 71 -11.37 -8.52 3.21
C GLY A 71 -12.88 -8.76 3.06
N CYS A 72 -13.73 -8.10 3.86
CA CYS A 72 -15.21 -8.19 3.79
C CYS A 72 -15.79 -8.17 2.35
N GLU A 73 -16.76 -9.04 2.06
CA GLU A 73 -17.51 -9.03 0.80
C GLU A 73 -18.14 -7.65 0.50
N TYR A 74 -18.76 -7.03 1.51
CA TYR A 74 -19.22 -5.64 1.46
C TYR A 74 -18.48 -4.76 2.47
N CYS A 75 -17.94 -3.64 2.00
CA CYS A 75 -17.14 -2.72 2.81
C CYS A 75 -17.80 -1.34 2.93
N PHE A 76 -18.64 -1.19 3.96
CA PHE A 76 -19.28 0.08 4.33
C PHE A 76 -18.35 1.31 4.27
N PRO A 77 -17.13 1.29 4.88
CA PRO A 77 -16.27 2.47 4.83
C PRO A 77 -15.72 2.76 3.43
N ALA A 78 -15.55 1.75 2.57
CA ALA A 78 -15.16 1.99 1.19
C ALA A 78 -16.32 2.58 0.37
N MET A 79 -17.55 2.05 0.57
CA MET A 79 -18.75 2.56 -0.10
C MET A 79 -19.07 3.99 0.31
N ALA A 80 -18.99 4.30 1.60
CA ALA A 80 -19.14 5.66 2.11
C ALA A 80 -18.12 6.62 1.47
N MET A 81 -16.85 6.22 1.41
CA MET A 81 -15.80 7.04 0.80
C MET A 81 -16.01 7.23 -0.71
N ASN A 82 -16.40 6.17 -1.42
CA ASN A 82 -16.72 6.25 -2.85
C ASN A 82 -17.89 7.22 -3.12
N LEU A 83 -18.95 7.15 -2.32
CA LEU A 83 -20.09 8.08 -2.41
C LEU A 83 -19.67 9.52 -2.13
N PHE A 84 -18.83 9.73 -1.11
CA PHE A 84 -18.32 11.05 -0.77
C PHE A 84 -17.48 11.63 -1.90
N GLN A 85 -16.51 10.87 -2.41
CA GLN A 85 -15.68 11.26 -3.54
C GLN A 85 -16.51 11.49 -4.81
N GLN A 86 -17.57 10.70 -5.03
CA GLN A 86 -18.49 10.89 -6.15
C GLN A 86 -19.22 12.25 -6.06
N ALA A 87 -19.58 12.67 -4.85
CA ALA A 87 -20.34 13.88 -4.61
C ALA A 87 -19.49 15.15 -4.47
N PHE A 88 -18.27 15.04 -3.96
CA PHE A 88 -17.40 16.18 -3.64
C PHE A 88 -16.00 16.01 -4.26
N PRO A 89 -15.84 16.26 -5.56
CA PRO A 89 -14.58 16.04 -6.27
C PRO A 89 -13.46 17.00 -5.83
N GLU A 90 -13.81 18.26 -5.51
CA GLU A 90 -12.83 19.31 -5.19
C GLU A 90 -12.13 19.10 -3.84
N ALA A 91 -12.80 18.47 -2.87
CA ALA A 91 -12.19 18.11 -1.58
C ALA A 91 -10.97 17.19 -1.72
N VAL A 92 -10.94 16.44 -2.82
CA VAL A 92 -10.03 15.33 -3.03
C VAL A 92 -8.71 15.79 -3.64
N GLN A 93 -8.71 16.89 -4.40
CA GLN A 93 -7.51 17.54 -4.96
C GLN A 93 -6.61 18.15 -3.88
N ALA A 94 -7.13 18.47 -2.70
CA ALA A 94 -6.31 18.95 -1.58
C ALA A 94 -5.49 17.83 -0.91
N GLN A 95 -5.90 16.56 -1.05
CA GLN A 95 -5.22 15.38 -0.47
C GLN A 95 -4.26 14.69 -1.45
N SER A 96 -4.19 15.10 -2.72
CA SER A 96 -3.35 14.45 -3.74
C SER A 96 -1.84 14.67 -3.59
N LEU A 97 -1.40 15.51 -2.65
CA LEU A 97 0.02 15.83 -2.48
C LEU A 97 0.82 14.78 -1.68
N ASP A 98 0.17 13.88 -0.93
CA ASP A 98 0.85 13.01 0.04
C ASP A 98 1.23 11.61 -0.47
N CYS A 99 0.86 11.22 -1.70
CA CYS A 99 1.01 9.83 -2.18
C CYS A 99 1.95 9.65 -3.39
N ALA A 100 2.64 10.70 -3.84
CA ALA A 100 3.53 10.62 -4.99
C ALA A 100 4.76 9.73 -4.70
N PHE A 101 5.12 8.86 -5.65
CA PHE A 101 6.32 8.02 -5.56
C PHE A 101 7.41 8.47 -6.52
N GLU A 102 8.67 8.19 -6.17
CA GLU A 102 9.86 8.51 -6.98
C GLU A 102 9.83 7.77 -8.32
N VAL A 103 10.14 8.49 -9.41
CA VAL A 103 10.45 7.94 -10.73
C VAL A 103 11.93 8.21 -11.03
N ARG A 104 12.73 7.16 -11.12
CA ARG A 104 14.16 7.22 -11.46
C ARG A 104 14.34 7.22 -12.97
N GLU A 105 14.77 8.35 -13.51
CA GLU A 105 14.92 8.55 -14.96
C GLU A 105 16.07 7.74 -15.60
N GLN A 106 17.10 7.40 -14.82
CA GLN A 106 18.34 6.79 -15.33
C GLN A 106 18.46 5.28 -15.10
N SER A 107 17.44 4.65 -14.50
CA SER A 107 17.45 3.21 -14.23
C SER A 107 16.05 2.64 -14.40
N TRP A 108 15.92 1.56 -15.16
CA TRP A 108 14.69 0.78 -15.24
C TRP A 108 14.79 -0.49 -14.36
N PRO A 109 13.76 -0.85 -13.57
CA PRO A 109 12.46 -0.18 -13.43
C PRO A 109 12.54 1.16 -12.66
N SER A 110 11.88 2.19 -13.19
CA SER A 110 11.98 3.56 -12.68
C SER A 110 11.33 3.77 -11.33
N VAL A 111 10.32 2.97 -10.97
CA VAL A 111 9.60 3.10 -9.71
C VAL A 111 9.95 1.95 -8.78
N PRO A 112 10.38 2.22 -7.52
CA PRO A 112 10.71 1.17 -6.56
C PRO A 112 9.46 0.40 -6.12
N GLY A 113 9.62 -0.91 -5.98
CA GLY A 113 8.57 -1.84 -5.57
C GLY A 113 9.10 -3.23 -5.28
N GLU A 114 8.20 -4.13 -4.94
CA GLU A 114 8.51 -5.54 -4.65
C GLU A 114 8.40 -6.38 -5.93
N TYR A 115 9.51 -6.44 -6.68
CA TYR A 115 9.60 -7.16 -7.94
C TYR A 115 11.00 -7.71 -8.19
N PHE A 116 11.10 -8.60 -9.18
CA PHE A 116 12.33 -9.08 -9.77
C PHE A 116 12.39 -8.60 -11.22
N ALA A 117 13.34 -7.70 -11.51
CA ALA A 117 13.60 -7.24 -12.88
C ALA A 117 14.48 -8.28 -13.60
N CYS A 118 13.97 -8.83 -14.69
CA CYS A 118 14.59 -9.91 -15.47
C CYS A 118 14.89 -9.50 -16.93
N CYS A 119 14.73 -8.21 -17.25
CA CYS A 119 14.79 -7.71 -18.62
C CYS A 119 16.13 -8.03 -19.30
N ASP A 120 16.05 -8.62 -20.49
CA ASP A 120 17.17 -9.04 -21.34
C ASP A 120 16.97 -8.52 -22.78
N GLY A 121 16.53 -7.27 -22.90
CA GLY A 121 16.23 -6.61 -24.17
C GLY A 121 14.98 -7.14 -24.87
N ALA A 122 14.94 -7.09 -26.21
CA ALA A 122 13.73 -7.32 -27.00
C ALA A 122 13.08 -8.72 -26.87
N SER A 123 13.73 -9.68 -26.21
CA SER A 123 13.24 -11.07 -26.12
C SER A 123 12.34 -11.38 -24.91
N CYS A 124 12.12 -10.39 -24.03
CA CYS A 124 11.30 -10.51 -22.84
C CYS A 124 10.06 -9.58 -22.86
N PRO A 125 9.03 -9.84 -23.69
CA PRO A 125 7.91 -8.91 -23.85
C PRO A 125 6.85 -8.98 -22.73
N VAL A 126 7.00 -9.87 -21.74
CA VAL A 126 5.94 -10.14 -20.76
C VAL A 126 6.31 -9.65 -19.37
N ALA A 127 5.48 -8.77 -18.80
CA ALA A 127 5.45 -8.47 -17.38
C ALA A 127 4.43 -9.40 -16.68
N VAL A 128 4.72 -9.81 -15.44
CA VAL A 128 3.85 -10.68 -14.65
C VAL A 128 3.50 -10.01 -13.32
N SER A 129 2.21 -9.93 -13.02
CA SER A 129 1.71 -9.64 -11.68
C SER A 129 1.22 -10.93 -11.04
N THR A 130 1.81 -11.33 -9.91
CA THR A 130 1.37 -12.50 -9.14
C THR A 130 0.28 -12.18 -8.10
N LEU A 131 -0.26 -10.95 -8.15
CA LEU A 131 -1.36 -10.49 -7.30
C LEU A 131 -1.06 -10.71 -5.81
N ALA A 132 -1.86 -11.49 -5.07
CA ALA A 132 -1.63 -11.82 -3.66
C ALA A 132 -0.70 -13.03 -3.43
N SER A 133 -0.19 -13.66 -4.49
CA SER A 133 0.69 -14.83 -4.40
C SER A 133 2.15 -14.39 -4.36
N VAL A 134 2.60 -13.93 -3.18
CA VAL A 134 3.93 -13.33 -2.96
C VAL A 134 5.08 -14.26 -3.34
N GLU A 135 5.05 -15.50 -2.84
CA GLU A 135 6.11 -16.49 -3.08
C GLU A 135 6.25 -16.88 -4.56
N LEU A 136 5.15 -16.82 -5.32
CA LEU A 136 5.14 -17.16 -6.74
C LEU A 136 6.04 -16.23 -7.55
N ALA A 137 6.15 -14.96 -7.16
CA ALA A 137 7.03 -14.01 -7.84
C ALA A 137 8.50 -14.43 -7.76
N ALA A 138 8.94 -14.87 -6.56
CA ALA A 138 10.31 -15.34 -6.34
C ALA A 138 10.60 -16.64 -7.10
N LYS A 139 9.64 -17.57 -7.12
CA LYS A 139 9.79 -18.84 -7.85
C LYS A 139 9.91 -18.61 -9.37
N LEU A 140 9.03 -17.81 -9.95
CA LEU A 140 9.10 -17.46 -11.38
C LEU A 140 10.39 -16.71 -11.73
N ALA A 141 10.86 -15.82 -10.85
CA ALA A 141 12.13 -15.12 -11.04
C ALA A 141 13.33 -16.07 -11.01
N ALA A 142 13.31 -17.09 -10.14
CA ALA A 142 14.37 -18.10 -10.05
C ALA A 142 14.44 -18.98 -11.31
N VAL A 143 13.29 -19.34 -11.89
CA VAL A 143 13.23 -20.06 -13.18
C VAL A 143 13.77 -19.21 -14.33
N LYS A 144 13.65 -17.88 -14.21
CA LYS A 144 14.10 -16.87 -15.19
C LYS A 144 13.70 -17.22 -16.65
N PRO A 145 12.41 -17.37 -16.97
CA PRO A 145 11.98 -17.62 -18.34
C PRO A 145 12.45 -16.47 -19.24
N ARG A 146 13.02 -16.79 -20.42
CA ARG A 146 13.53 -15.78 -21.36
C ARG A 146 12.50 -14.70 -21.73
N GLN A 147 11.22 -15.05 -21.72
CA GLN A 147 10.13 -14.14 -22.09
C GLN A 147 9.76 -13.14 -20.98
N LEU A 148 10.26 -13.35 -19.75
CA LEU A 148 9.88 -12.58 -18.57
C LEU A 148 10.73 -11.30 -18.43
N CYS A 149 10.09 -10.15 -18.45
CA CYS A 149 10.73 -8.84 -18.29
C CYS A 149 10.84 -8.43 -16.82
N ILE A 150 9.75 -8.60 -16.09
CA ILE A 150 9.59 -8.22 -14.69
C ILE A 150 8.48 -9.06 -14.08
N VAL A 151 8.67 -9.51 -12.84
CA VAL A 151 7.63 -10.19 -12.06
C VAL A 151 7.56 -9.61 -10.65
N GLY A 152 6.35 -9.37 -10.15
CA GLY A 152 6.16 -8.88 -8.78
C GLY A 152 4.73 -9.11 -8.29
N LYS A 153 4.52 -8.94 -6.98
CA LYS A 153 3.17 -8.95 -6.40
C LYS A 153 2.47 -7.62 -6.62
N THR A 154 1.15 -7.64 -6.73
CA THR A 154 0.34 -6.41 -6.76
C THR A 154 -0.95 -6.61 -5.99
N GLU A 155 -0.98 -6.18 -4.73
CA GLU A 155 -2.12 -6.45 -3.84
C GLU A 155 -3.17 -5.31 -3.82
N THR A 156 -2.75 -4.07 -4.08
CA THR A 156 -3.64 -2.90 -4.00
C THR A 156 -4.11 -2.46 -5.38
N GLU A 157 -5.37 -2.04 -5.46
CA GLU A 157 -6.09 -1.60 -6.66
C GLU A 157 -5.84 -0.13 -7.04
N ASN A 158 -4.86 0.51 -6.40
CA ASN A 158 -4.50 1.92 -6.56
C ASN A 158 -2.99 2.10 -6.71
N ILE A 159 -2.25 2.32 -5.61
CA ILE A 159 -0.80 2.60 -5.63
C ILE A 159 -0.04 1.45 -6.30
N GLY A 160 -0.42 0.20 -6.05
CA GLY A 160 0.19 -0.95 -6.71
C GLY A 160 0.05 -0.89 -8.23
N ILE A 161 -1.14 -0.52 -8.73
CA ILE A 161 -1.43 -0.35 -10.15
C ILE A 161 -0.67 0.85 -10.73
N ASP A 162 -0.65 1.99 -10.03
CA ASP A 162 0.12 3.19 -10.45
C ASP A 162 1.59 2.84 -10.72
N LYS A 163 2.22 2.10 -9.80
CA LYS A 163 3.62 1.67 -9.93
C LYS A 163 3.84 0.73 -11.12
N VAL A 164 2.92 -0.21 -11.34
CA VAL A 164 2.97 -1.16 -12.47
C VAL A 164 2.84 -0.43 -13.80
N ILE A 165 1.90 0.52 -13.92
CA ILE A 165 1.73 1.36 -15.11
C ILE A 165 3.04 2.08 -15.44
N LYS A 166 3.61 2.82 -14.48
CA LYS A 166 4.84 3.62 -14.68
C LYS A 166 6.02 2.74 -15.10
N ASN A 167 6.22 1.60 -14.45
CA ASN A 167 7.30 0.68 -14.81
C ASN A 167 7.09 0.01 -16.18
N ILE A 168 5.85 -0.16 -16.64
CA ILE A 168 5.55 -0.74 -17.95
C ILE A 168 5.75 0.29 -19.07
N ILE A 169 5.16 1.48 -18.95
CA ILE A 169 5.20 2.49 -20.02
C ILE A 169 6.61 3.06 -20.25
N THR A 170 7.48 2.98 -19.24
CA THR A 170 8.89 3.36 -19.35
C THR A 170 9.78 2.29 -19.98
N ASN A 171 9.25 1.11 -20.31
CA ASN A 171 9.96 0.08 -21.06
C ASN A 171 9.13 -0.45 -22.24
N PRO A 172 9.41 0.03 -23.47
CA PRO A 172 8.63 -0.31 -24.67
C PRO A 172 8.75 -1.79 -25.09
N THR A 173 9.69 -2.53 -24.50
CA THR A 173 9.81 -3.99 -24.69
C THR A 173 8.57 -4.71 -24.21
N ILE A 174 7.94 -4.23 -23.12
CA ILE A 174 6.82 -4.92 -22.48
C ILE A 174 5.57 -4.69 -23.32
N ARG A 175 5.00 -5.77 -23.83
CA ARG A 175 3.78 -5.79 -24.66
C ARG A 175 2.62 -6.56 -24.04
N VAL A 176 2.88 -7.27 -22.94
CA VAL A 176 1.88 -8.09 -22.25
C VAL A 176 2.04 -7.94 -20.75
N LEU A 177 0.92 -7.74 -20.05
CA LEU A 177 0.82 -7.90 -18.60
C LEU A 177 0.00 -9.16 -18.31
N LEU A 178 0.65 -10.22 -17.83
CA LEU A 178 -0.01 -11.45 -17.38
C LEU A 178 -0.38 -11.33 -15.91
N LEU A 179 -1.65 -11.51 -15.59
CA LEU A 179 -2.17 -11.55 -14.22
C LEU A 179 -2.30 -13.01 -13.80
N THR A 180 -1.61 -13.42 -12.74
CA THR A 180 -1.64 -14.80 -12.24
C THR A 180 -1.60 -14.83 -10.71
N GLY A 181 -1.77 -16.00 -10.10
CA GLY A 181 -1.93 -16.13 -8.65
C GLY A 181 -3.32 -15.70 -8.16
N ARG A 182 -3.45 -15.50 -6.85
CA ARG A 182 -4.72 -15.20 -6.19
C ARG A 182 -5.07 -13.72 -6.28
N ASP A 183 -6.28 -13.41 -6.75
CA ASP A 183 -6.80 -12.05 -6.71
C ASP A 183 -7.08 -11.64 -5.24
N PRO A 184 -6.55 -10.51 -4.73
CA PRO A 184 -6.66 -10.16 -3.32
C PRO A 184 -8.09 -9.78 -2.97
N GLN A 185 -8.69 -10.44 -1.99
CA GLN A 185 -10.09 -10.18 -1.62
C GLN A 185 -10.32 -8.74 -1.14
N GLY A 186 -11.38 -8.11 -1.67
CA GLY A 186 -11.76 -6.74 -1.35
C GLY A 186 -10.98 -5.67 -2.13
N HIS A 187 -9.69 -5.88 -2.40
CA HIS A 187 -8.93 -4.99 -3.28
C HIS A 187 -9.21 -5.29 -4.75
N HIS A 188 -9.23 -6.57 -5.13
CA HIS A 188 -9.49 -7.03 -6.50
C HIS A 188 -8.57 -6.37 -7.54
N SER A 189 -7.26 -6.32 -7.24
CA SER A 189 -6.27 -5.64 -8.09
C SER A 189 -6.18 -6.28 -9.47
N GLY A 190 -6.33 -7.61 -9.59
CA GLY A 190 -6.32 -8.31 -10.87
C GLY A 190 -7.53 -7.96 -11.73
N GLN A 191 -8.73 -8.02 -11.16
CA GLN A 191 -9.94 -7.59 -11.88
C GLN A 191 -9.90 -6.08 -12.21
N THR A 192 -9.27 -5.26 -11.37
CA THR A 192 -9.04 -3.84 -11.64
C THR A 192 -8.12 -3.63 -12.84
N PHE A 193 -7.04 -4.41 -12.99
CA PHE A 193 -6.20 -4.35 -14.19
C PHE A 193 -6.95 -4.71 -15.47
N LEU A 194 -7.83 -5.73 -15.43
CA LEU A 194 -8.67 -6.08 -16.58
C LEU A 194 -9.58 -4.92 -16.96
N SER A 195 -10.30 -4.35 -15.98
CA SER A 195 -11.15 -3.19 -16.19
C SER A 195 -10.38 -1.97 -16.71
N LEU A 196 -9.16 -1.74 -16.22
CA LEU A 196 -8.28 -0.66 -16.69
C LEU A 196 -7.89 -0.85 -18.16
N GLY A 197 -7.49 -2.07 -18.54
CA GLY A 197 -7.14 -2.39 -19.92
C GLY A 197 -8.31 -2.15 -20.88
N GLU A 198 -9.50 -2.63 -20.50
CA GLU A 198 -10.71 -2.55 -21.33
C GLU A 198 -11.28 -1.12 -21.39
N ASN A 199 -11.45 -0.48 -20.24
CA ASN A 199 -12.29 0.72 -20.11
C ASN A 199 -11.51 1.99 -19.78
N GLY A 200 -10.26 1.88 -19.33
CA GLY A 200 -9.47 3.01 -18.86
C GLY A 200 -10.00 3.60 -17.56
N VAL A 201 -9.85 4.92 -17.42
CA VAL A 201 -10.26 5.69 -16.23
C VAL A 201 -11.28 6.77 -16.59
N ASP A 202 -12.09 7.18 -15.62
CA ASP A 202 -12.97 8.34 -15.76
C ASP A 202 -12.21 9.66 -15.53
N GLU A 203 -12.92 10.80 -15.64
CA GLU A 203 -12.37 12.15 -15.42
C GLU A 203 -11.73 12.34 -14.03
N ARG A 204 -11.99 11.43 -13.09
CA ARG A 204 -11.50 11.49 -11.70
C ARG A 204 -10.35 10.51 -11.47
N MET A 205 -9.86 9.86 -12.53
CA MET A 205 -8.87 8.80 -12.48
C MET A 205 -9.35 7.52 -11.77
N ARG A 206 -10.68 7.29 -11.71
CA ARG A 206 -11.22 6.01 -11.23
C ARG A 206 -11.23 5.00 -12.35
N VAL A 207 -10.76 3.78 -12.09
CA VAL A 207 -10.82 2.68 -13.07
C VAL A 207 -12.26 2.28 -13.34
N ILE A 208 -12.70 2.42 -14.60
CA ILE A 208 -14.09 2.21 -15.00
C ILE A 208 -14.40 0.70 -14.99
N GLY A 209 -15.43 0.31 -14.24
CA GLY A 209 -15.87 -1.08 -14.10
C GLY A 209 -15.08 -1.93 -13.10
N SER A 210 -14.11 -1.34 -12.38
CA SER A 210 -13.38 -2.06 -11.34
C SER A 210 -14.28 -2.41 -10.14
N PRO A 211 -14.26 -3.66 -9.65
CA PRO A 211 -14.93 -4.06 -8.41
C PRO A 211 -14.11 -3.75 -7.16
N GLY A 212 -12.91 -3.18 -7.32
CA GLY A 212 -12.06 -2.78 -6.21
C GLY A 212 -12.75 -1.74 -5.33
N ARG A 213 -12.37 -1.72 -4.05
CA ARG A 213 -12.98 -0.81 -3.08
C ARG A 213 -12.62 0.64 -3.33
N ARG A 214 -11.36 0.93 -3.68
CA ARG A 214 -10.82 2.26 -3.93
C ARG A 214 -9.92 2.29 -5.18
N PRO A 215 -10.48 2.01 -6.37
CA PRO A 215 -9.73 1.89 -7.62
C PRO A 215 -9.47 3.26 -8.24
N MET A 216 -8.75 4.11 -7.50
CA MET A 216 -8.43 5.48 -7.88
C MET A 216 -6.93 5.60 -8.11
N LEU A 217 -6.54 5.97 -9.32
CA LEU A 217 -5.15 6.11 -9.73
C LEU A 217 -4.71 7.56 -9.55
N ARG A 218 -3.83 7.85 -8.60
CA ARG A 218 -3.49 9.25 -8.25
C ARG A 218 -2.08 9.67 -8.65
N ASN A 219 -1.27 8.72 -9.07
CA ASN A 219 0.15 8.93 -9.34
C ASN A 219 0.50 8.67 -10.81
N VAL A 220 -0.51 8.60 -11.67
CA VAL A 220 -0.40 8.50 -13.12
C VAL A 220 -1.38 9.49 -13.75
N THR A 221 -1.08 9.97 -14.94
CA THR A 221 -2.00 10.83 -15.71
C THR A 221 -2.91 10.01 -16.62
N SER A 222 -3.97 10.63 -17.15
CA SER A 222 -4.83 10.03 -18.18
C SER A 222 -4.03 9.58 -19.41
N GLU A 223 -3.05 10.37 -19.82
CA GLU A 223 -2.18 10.09 -20.96
C GLU A 223 -1.31 8.85 -20.70
N GLU A 224 -0.82 8.70 -19.47
CA GLU A 224 -0.04 7.52 -19.06
C GLU A 224 -0.88 6.25 -18.98
N VAL A 225 -2.14 6.36 -18.53
CA VAL A 225 -3.12 5.27 -18.60
C VAL A 225 -3.37 4.86 -20.05
N GLU A 226 -3.57 5.82 -20.95
CA GLU A 226 -3.76 5.52 -22.38
C GLU A 226 -2.51 4.94 -23.03
N ALA A 227 -1.32 5.43 -22.68
CA ALA A 227 -0.06 4.86 -23.12
C ALA A 227 0.07 3.39 -22.68
N PHE A 228 -0.27 3.09 -21.43
CA PHE A 228 -0.32 1.72 -20.92
C PHE A 228 -1.29 0.84 -21.70
N ARG A 229 -2.54 1.29 -21.89
CA ARG A 229 -3.58 0.55 -22.62
C ARG A 229 -3.21 0.26 -24.07
N LYS A 230 -2.51 1.19 -24.73
CA LYS A 230 -2.02 0.99 -26.10
C LYS A 230 -0.80 0.07 -26.17
N GLN A 231 0.09 0.16 -25.17
CA GLN A 231 1.34 -0.58 -25.17
C GLN A 231 1.15 -2.06 -24.86
N VAL A 232 0.33 -2.40 -23.85
CA VAL A 232 0.20 -3.77 -23.35
C VAL A 232 -1.18 -4.37 -23.48
N GLN A 233 -1.22 -5.66 -23.81
CA GLN A 233 -2.40 -6.49 -23.59
C GLN A 233 -2.40 -7.02 -22.14
N VAL A 234 -3.48 -6.79 -21.40
CA VAL A 234 -3.70 -7.41 -20.10
C VAL A 234 -4.32 -8.80 -20.31
N VAL A 235 -3.70 -9.84 -19.74
CA VAL A 235 -4.10 -11.24 -19.93
C VAL A 235 -4.44 -11.87 -18.59
N ASP A 236 -5.64 -12.43 -18.50
CA ASP A 236 -6.12 -13.15 -17.33
C ASP A 236 -5.58 -14.59 -17.29
N MET A 237 -4.91 -14.93 -16.19
CA MET A 237 -4.56 -16.28 -15.76
C MET A 237 -4.65 -16.37 -14.22
N MET A 238 -5.56 -15.60 -13.63
CA MET A 238 -5.82 -15.56 -12.19
C MET A 238 -6.29 -16.94 -11.70
N GLY A 239 -5.98 -17.24 -10.43
CA GLY A 239 -6.22 -18.54 -9.81
C GLY A 239 -5.19 -19.62 -10.17
N CYS A 240 -4.30 -19.37 -11.14
CA CYS A 240 -3.19 -20.28 -11.45
C CYS A 240 -1.96 -19.94 -10.61
N GLU A 241 -1.43 -20.91 -9.85
CA GLU A 241 -0.15 -20.80 -9.14
C GLU A 241 0.89 -21.84 -9.63
N ASP A 242 0.54 -22.59 -10.68
CA ASP A 242 1.38 -23.61 -11.31
C ASP A 242 2.45 -22.96 -12.22
N GLU A 243 3.71 -23.08 -11.81
CA GLU A 243 4.86 -22.47 -12.49
C GLU A 243 5.03 -22.97 -13.93
N GLU A 244 4.90 -24.27 -14.19
CA GLU A 244 5.09 -24.84 -15.52
C GLU A 244 4.05 -24.32 -16.50
N ARG A 245 2.79 -24.26 -16.05
CA ARG A 245 1.69 -23.70 -16.84
C ARG A 245 1.89 -22.22 -17.11
N ILE A 246 2.30 -21.44 -16.12
CA ILE A 246 2.58 -20.01 -16.29
C ILE A 246 3.72 -19.82 -17.29
N VAL A 247 4.82 -20.56 -17.17
CA VAL A 247 5.96 -20.49 -18.09
C VAL A 247 5.56 -20.89 -19.52
N ALA A 248 4.74 -21.92 -19.68
CA ALA A 248 4.18 -22.29 -20.98
C ALA A 248 3.34 -21.13 -21.56
N LYS A 249 2.54 -20.46 -20.73
CA LYS A 249 1.75 -19.29 -21.13
C LYS A 249 2.62 -18.12 -21.55
N LEU A 250 3.73 -17.84 -20.86
CA LEU A 250 4.69 -16.80 -21.26
C LEU A 250 5.24 -17.06 -22.68
N ARG A 251 5.61 -18.31 -23.00
CA ARG A 251 6.09 -18.72 -24.34
C ARG A 251 5.00 -18.64 -25.42
N GLU A 252 3.75 -18.89 -25.06
CA GLU A 252 2.61 -18.70 -25.97
C GLU A 252 2.41 -17.21 -26.29
N LEU A 253 2.37 -16.37 -25.26
CA LEU A 253 2.15 -14.94 -25.38
C LEU A 253 3.28 -14.27 -26.16
N SER A 254 4.55 -14.60 -25.88
CA SER A 254 5.68 -14.01 -26.60
C SER A 254 5.66 -14.27 -28.10
N ARG A 255 5.15 -15.44 -28.54
CA ARG A 255 5.05 -15.77 -29.97
C ARG A 255 4.01 -14.93 -30.71
N ARG A 256 2.96 -14.48 -30.02
CA ARG A 256 1.93 -13.60 -30.60
C ARG A 256 2.44 -12.19 -30.86
N PHE A 257 3.39 -11.74 -30.04
CA PHE A 257 3.98 -10.40 -30.10
C PHE A 257 5.41 -10.40 -30.66
N ALA A 258 5.85 -11.51 -31.26
CA ALA A 258 7.10 -11.55 -31.98
C ALA A 258 7.02 -10.58 -33.19
N PRO A 259 8.03 -9.72 -33.41
CA PRO A 259 8.02 -8.84 -34.57
C PRO A 259 7.93 -9.66 -35.84
N SER A 260 6.94 -9.39 -36.68
CA SER A 260 6.81 -9.98 -38.00
C SER A 260 8.01 -9.57 -38.84
N GLN A 261 8.82 -10.55 -39.28
CA GLN A 261 9.85 -10.33 -40.30
C GLN A 261 9.21 -10.13 -41.68
N SER A 262 8.49 -9.03 -41.87
CA SER A 262 8.05 -8.59 -43.20
C SER A 262 7.48 -7.17 -43.14
N GLY A 263 8.21 -6.21 -43.71
CA GLY A 263 7.59 -5.03 -44.33
C GLY A 263 7.86 -3.68 -43.68
N LYS A 264 8.78 -2.95 -44.31
CA LYS A 264 8.90 -1.49 -44.44
C LYS A 264 8.96 -0.68 -43.13
N GLU A 265 10.17 -0.16 -42.89
CA GLU A 265 10.42 1.03 -42.09
C GLU A 265 9.56 2.21 -42.61
N SER A 266 8.37 2.37 -42.04
CA SER A 266 7.77 3.69 -41.89
C SER A 266 8.27 4.23 -40.56
N GLY A 267 9.24 5.14 -40.65
CA GLY A 267 9.76 5.88 -39.50
C GLY A 267 8.69 6.80 -38.94
N GLU A 268 7.81 6.26 -38.11
CA GLU A 268 7.24 7.03 -37.02
C GLU A 268 8.32 7.09 -35.96
N GLN A 269 8.98 8.25 -35.88
CA GLN A 269 9.85 8.58 -34.76
C GLN A 269 9.00 8.36 -33.51
N ASN A 270 9.38 7.36 -32.72
CA ASN A 270 8.76 7.08 -31.44
C ASN A 270 9.08 8.32 -30.58
N GLU A 271 8.19 9.32 -30.61
CA GLU A 271 8.28 10.50 -29.78
C GLU A 271 8.38 9.96 -28.35
N SER A 272 9.56 10.15 -27.74
CA SER A 272 9.78 9.82 -26.34
C SER A 272 8.74 10.60 -25.55
N LEU A 273 7.67 9.93 -25.11
CA LEU A 273 6.70 10.50 -24.19
C LEU A 273 7.51 11.07 -23.02
N GLN A 274 7.57 12.40 -22.91
CA GLN A 274 8.14 13.05 -21.75
C GLN A 274 7.17 12.82 -20.61
N PHE A 275 7.41 11.77 -19.84
CA PHE A 275 6.58 11.42 -18.70
C PHE A 275 6.70 12.51 -17.64
N SER A 276 5.57 13.03 -17.19
CA SER A 276 5.52 14.03 -16.13
C SER A 276 5.98 13.39 -14.82
N THR A 277 7.21 13.70 -14.41
CA THR A 277 7.71 13.41 -13.08
C THR A 277 7.28 14.58 -12.19
N VAL A 278 6.22 14.39 -11.40
CA VAL A 278 5.98 15.32 -10.29
C VAL A 278 7.22 15.21 -9.39
N PRO A 279 7.95 16.31 -9.12
CA PRO A 279 9.18 16.24 -8.35
C PRO A 279 8.84 15.83 -6.92
N VAL A 280 9.08 14.56 -6.60
CA VAL A 280 9.00 14.04 -5.24
C VAL A 280 10.32 14.38 -4.55
N MET A 281 10.24 15.03 -3.39
CA MET A 281 11.42 15.34 -2.59
C MET A 281 12.02 14.04 -2.05
N VAL A 282 13.15 13.61 -2.62
CA VAL A 282 13.92 12.47 -2.12
C VAL A 282 14.91 12.97 -1.08
N ILE A 283 14.65 12.63 0.19
CA ILE A 283 15.57 12.92 1.30
C ILE A 283 16.45 11.69 1.51
N GLN A 284 17.76 11.84 1.34
CA GLN A 284 18.71 10.81 1.75
C GLN A 284 18.80 10.81 3.28
N ALA A 285 18.57 9.65 3.89
CA ALA A 285 18.70 9.50 5.33
C ALA A 285 20.14 9.80 5.77
N GLN A 286 20.29 10.55 6.85
CA GLN A 286 21.57 10.88 7.45
C GLN A 286 21.62 10.33 8.88
N GLU A 287 22.82 9.98 9.34
CA GLU A 287 23.02 9.61 10.73
C GLU A 287 22.67 10.80 11.66
N PRO A 288 22.06 10.53 12.83
CA PRO A 288 21.75 11.59 13.77
C PRO A 288 23.03 12.26 14.26
N THR A 289 23.09 13.59 14.19
CA THR A 289 24.25 14.36 14.66
C THR A 289 24.33 14.45 16.18
N ARG A 290 23.21 14.25 16.88
CA ARG A 290 23.12 14.22 18.35
C ARG A 290 22.03 13.26 18.79
N ILE A 291 22.30 12.53 19.86
CA ILE A 291 21.34 11.66 20.54
C ILE A 291 20.87 12.39 21.79
N GLU A 292 19.61 12.80 21.82
CA GLU A 292 18.99 13.39 23.01
C GLU A 292 18.52 12.27 23.94
N MET A 293 19.02 12.29 25.18
CA MET A 293 18.62 11.36 26.22
C MET A 293 17.18 11.65 26.66
N ASP A 294 16.38 10.61 26.88
CA ASP A 294 14.99 10.77 27.28
C ASP A 294 14.88 11.25 28.72
N ARG A 295 14.11 12.32 28.96
CA ARG A 295 13.97 12.91 30.29
C ARG A 295 13.33 11.97 31.31
N ALA A 296 12.54 11.01 30.84
CA ALA A 296 11.92 10.01 31.69
C ALA A 296 12.91 8.93 32.17
N GLY A 297 14.13 8.89 31.62
CA GLY A 297 15.16 7.92 31.98
C GLY A 297 15.40 6.87 30.89
N TYR A 298 15.93 5.71 31.27
CA TYR A 298 16.33 4.65 30.34
C TYR A 298 15.76 3.29 30.73
N PHE A 299 15.75 2.36 29.77
CA PHE A 299 15.16 1.05 29.94
C PHE A 299 16.17 -0.07 29.72
N VAL A 300 16.07 -1.12 30.55
CA VAL A 300 16.83 -2.36 30.42
C VAL A 300 15.85 -3.48 30.10
N ILE A 301 16.10 -4.19 29.01
CA ILE A 301 15.25 -5.29 28.53
C ILE A 301 15.84 -6.63 28.93
N ILE A 302 15.03 -7.45 29.61
CA ILE A 302 15.40 -8.76 30.13
C ILE A 302 14.39 -9.77 29.61
N LEU A 303 14.88 -10.86 29.02
CA LEU A 303 14.02 -11.95 28.54
C LEU A 303 13.85 -13.02 29.62
N GLN A 304 12.63 -13.52 29.78
CA GLN A 304 12.37 -14.73 30.57
C GLN A 304 11.67 -15.78 29.70
N PRO A 305 12.42 -16.50 28.84
CA PRO A 305 11.84 -17.45 27.89
C PRO A 305 11.01 -18.56 28.54
N GLN A 306 11.41 -19.01 29.75
CA GLN A 306 10.67 -20.02 30.51
C GLN A 306 9.26 -19.56 30.94
N ARG A 307 9.09 -18.25 31.17
CA ARG A 307 7.79 -17.64 31.49
C ARG A 307 7.08 -17.10 30.25
N GLY A 308 7.75 -17.05 29.09
CA GLY A 308 7.23 -16.47 27.86
C GLY A 308 6.91 -14.99 27.99
N ILE A 309 7.75 -14.23 28.71
CA ILE A 309 7.56 -12.80 28.91
C ILE A 309 8.86 -12.01 28.68
N ILE A 310 8.65 -10.75 28.28
CA ILE A 310 9.65 -9.69 28.25
C ILE A 310 9.48 -8.88 29.53
N ILE A 311 10.56 -8.67 30.26
CA ILE A 311 10.65 -7.78 31.40
C ILE A 311 11.40 -6.53 30.96
N VAL A 312 10.86 -5.37 31.27
CA VAL A 312 11.52 -4.09 31.03
C VAL A 312 11.62 -3.32 32.32
N GLU A 313 12.84 -3.10 32.77
CA GLU A 313 13.15 -2.27 33.92
C GLU A 313 13.34 -0.83 33.47
N HIS A 314 12.74 0.11 34.17
CA HIS A 314 12.85 1.53 33.88
C HIS A 314 13.62 2.23 35.00
N TYR A 315 14.67 2.95 34.65
CA TYR A 315 15.55 3.65 35.57
C TYR A 315 15.57 5.15 35.29
N ASP A 316 15.79 5.95 36.34
CA ASP A 316 16.26 7.33 36.18
C ASP A 316 17.79 7.37 35.94
N TYR A 317 18.33 8.56 35.67
CA TYR A 317 19.78 8.73 35.44
C TYR A 317 20.64 8.67 36.71
N ASP A 318 20.01 8.61 37.89
CA ASP A 318 20.68 8.29 39.16
C ASP A 318 20.70 6.76 39.41
N ASN A 319 20.33 5.96 38.40
CA ASN A 319 20.23 4.49 38.43
C ASN A 319 19.23 3.97 39.46
N ARG A 320 18.21 4.75 39.82
CA ARG A 320 17.11 4.29 40.66
C ARG A 320 16.06 3.62 39.79
N MET A 321 15.72 2.38 40.12
CA MET A 321 14.65 1.67 39.46
C MET A 321 13.32 2.37 39.78
N LEU A 322 12.65 2.87 38.75
CA LEU A 322 11.38 3.55 38.83
C LEU A 322 10.21 2.57 38.79
N ARG A 323 10.31 1.52 37.95
CA ARG A 323 9.27 0.51 37.71
C ARG A 323 9.77 -0.65 36.87
N VAL A 324 8.99 -1.73 36.86
CA VAL A 324 9.16 -2.90 36.00
C VAL A 324 7.89 -3.12 35.20
N ILE A 325 8.02 -3.33 33.90
CA ILE A 325 6.93 -3.64 32.96
C ILE A 325 7.11 -5.08 32.51
N GLU A 326 6.10 -5.93 32.70
CA GLU A 326 6.08 -7.29 32.16
C GLU A 326 5.05 -7.38 31.03
N GLY A 327 5.41 -8.01 29.91
CA GLY A 327 4.50 -8.24 28.79
C GLY A 327 4.86 -9.48 27.98
N LYS A 328 3.92 -9.98 27.18
CA LYS A 328 4.12 -11.19 26.36
C LYS A 328 4.67 -10.91 24.97
N ASP A 329 4.49 -9.69 24.49
CA ASP A 329 4.82 -9.26 23.13
C ASP A 329 5.34 -7.82 23.15
N ALA A 330 6.13 -7.42 22.14
CA ALA A 330 6.72 -6.10 22.09
C ALA A 330 5.64 -5.00 22.08
N ARG A 331 4.55 -5.24 21.34
CA ARG A 331 3.47 -4.29 21.14
C ARG A 331 2.85 -3.84 22.45
N THR A 332 2.43 -4.77 23.30
CA THR A 332 1.80 -4.47 24.59
C THR A 332 2.75 -3.72 25.52
N VAL A 333 4.03 -4.08 25.51
CA VAL A 333 5.05 -3.44 26.34
C VAL A 333 5.27 -1.98 25.94
N TYR A 334 5.59 -1.68 24.68
CA TYR A 334 5.84 -0.29 24.28
C TYR A 334 4.57 0.57 24.31
N TRP A 335 3.39 0.01 24.03
CA TRP A 335 2.14 0.76 24.16
C TRP A 335 1.87 1.15 25.60
N THR A 336 2.12 0.26 26.56
CA THR A 336 1.98 0.57 27.99
C THR A 336 2.87 1.75 28.38
N MET A 337 4.12 1.77 27.91
CA MET A 337 5.06 2.86 28.21
C MET A 337 4.63 4.19 27.59
N ILE A 338 4.13 4.17 26.35
CA ILE A 338 3.64 5.36 25.65
C ILE A 338 2.40 5.93 26.34
N GLU A 339 1.40 5.10 26.65
CA GLU A 339 0.15 5.52 27.28
C GLU A 339 0.37 6.14 28.67
N ASN A 340 1.37 5.66 29.40
CA ASN A 340 1.71 6.18 30.72
C ASN A 340 2.73 7.34 30.68
N GLY A 341 3.16 7.79 29.49
CA GLY A 341 4.12 8.87 29.33
C GLY A 341 5.51 8.57 29.90
N TRP A 342 5.92 7.30 29.92
CA TRP A 342 7.23 6.88 30.44
C TRP A 342 8.36 6.98 29.41
N VAL A 343 8.01 7.28 28.16
CA VAL A 343 8.94 7.62 27.07
C VAL A 343 8.51 9.00 26.57
N THR A 344 9.40 9.98 26.63
CA THR A 344 9.11 11.37 26.26
C THR A 344 9.77 11.79 24.96
N GLN A 345 10.77 11.03 24.49
CA GLN A 345 11.47 11.31 23.23
C GLN A 345 11.05 10.34 22.13
N LEU A 346 10.72 10.87 20.95
CA LEU A 346 10.34 10.06 19.78
C LEU A 346 11.48 9.15 19.30
N SER A 347 12.73 9.64 19.37
CA SER A 347 13.92 8.84 19.06
C SER A 347 14.06 7.64 20.00
N HIS A 348 13.82 7.84 21.29
CA HIS A 348 13.86 6.78 22.28
C HIS A 348 12.69 5.80 22.12
N ALA A 349 11.48 6.29 21.79
CA ALA A 349 10.35 5.42 21.47
C ALA A 349 10.63 4.52 20.24
N ALA A 350 11.23 5.07 19.19
CA ALA A 350 11.63 4.32 18.01
C ALA A 350 12.72 3.27 18.33
N TYR A 351 13.74 3.67 19.10
CA TYR A 351 14.77 2.76 19.59
C TYR A 351 14.19 1.61 20.43
N LEU A 352 13.31 1.93 21.38
CA LEU A 352 12.70 0.96 22.27
C LEU A 352 11.79 -0.01 21.51
N GLY A 353 11.01 0.47 20.53
CA GLY A 353 10.23 -0.38 19.64
C GLY A 353 11.09 -1.36 18.84
N LYS A 354 12.23 -0.89 18.29
CA LYS A 354 13.22 -1.74 17.61
C LYS A 354 13.76 -2.83 18.54
N GLU A 355 14.19 -2.46 19.73
CA GLU A 355 14.78 -3.39 20.69
C GLU A 355 13.77 -4.42 21.23
N LEU A 356 12.54 -4.00 21.53
CA LEU A 356 11.47 -4.89 21.97
C LEU A 356 11.07 -5.90 20.89
N ALA A 357 10.98 -5.47 19.63
CA ALA A 357 10.71 -6.39 18.52
C ALA A 357 11.83 -7.43 18.34
N ARG A 358 13.09 -7.03 18.52
CA ARG A 358 14.24 -7.97 18.50
C ARG A 358 14.20 -8.94 19.68
N ALA A 359 13.85 -8.45 20.86
CA ALA A 359 13.65 -9.25 22.07
C ALA A 359 12.55 -10.31 21.89
N GLU A 360 11.41 -9.93 21.32
CA GLU A 360 10.31 -10.85 21.00
C GLU A 360 10.76 -11.93 20.00
N LEU A 361 11.37 -11.51 18.89
CA LEU A 361 11.89 -12.43 17.88
C LEU A 361 12.95 -13.39 18.42
N SER A 362 13.78 -12.93 19.36
CA SER A 362 14.77 -13.76 20.05
C SER A 362 14.11 -14.90 20.82
N MET A 363 12.97 -14.64 21.49
CA MET A 363 12.23 -15.69 22.20
C MET A 363 11.59 -16.69 21.24
N GLU A 364 11.10 -16.23 20.09
CA GLU A 364 10.46 -17.09 19.08
C GLU A 364 11.47 -17.97 18.32
N MET A 365 12.60 -17.38 17.93
CA MET A 365 13.59 -18.02 17.05
C MET A 365 14.78 -18.62 17.81
N GLY A 366 14.93 -18.33 19.11
CA GLY A 366 15.95 -18.90 19.98
C GLY A 366 17.38 -18.39 19.75
N PHE A 367 17.55 -17.20 19.16
CA PHE A 367 18.88 -16.55 19.10
C PHE A 367 19.16 -15.73 20.37
N GLN A 368 20.42 -15.41 20.63
CA GLN A 368 20.82 -14.62 21.80
C GLN A 368 20.46 -13.14 21.61
N TYR A 369 19.65 -12.60 22.53
CA TYR A 369 19.38 -11.17 22.61
C TYR A 369 20.46 -10.46 23.44
N VAL A 370 20.97 -9.36 22.90
CA VAL A 370 21.79 -8.37 23.60
C VAL A 370 21.23 -7.01 23.19
N GLN A 371 20.83 -6.21 24.18
CA GLN A 371 20.34 -4.86 23.92
C GLN A 371 21.49 -4.00 23.38
N ASP A 372 21.22 -3.25 22.32
CA ASP A 372 22.23 -2.35 21.76
C ASP A 372 22.61 -1.25 22.77
N GLY A 373 23.80 -0.66 22.60
CA GLY A 373 24.09 0.63 23.23
C GLY A 373 23.31 1.73 22.50
N ALA A 374 22.64 2.61 23.25
CA ALA A 374 21.99 3.80 22.69
C ALA A 374 23.01 4.84 22.23
#